data_AF-Q5I710-F1
#
_entry.id   AF-Q5I710-F1
#
_cell.length_a   1.000
_cell.length_b   1.000
_cell.length_c   1.000
_cell.angle_alpha   90.00
_cell.angle_beta   90.00
_cell.angle_gamma   90.00
#
_symmetry.space_group_name_H-M   'P 1'
#
loop_
_entity.id
_entity.type
_entity.pdbx_description
1 polymer ?
#
loop_
_entity_poly.entity_id
_entity_poly.type
_entity_poly.pdbx_seq_one_letter_code
_entity_poly.pdbx_strand_id
1 'polypeptide(L)'
;MIFDLRYATRYNGIFPYHIPMIKSFAHKGLKRFFEEDDIRGIQPHHATKLRILLYAIDLAENIKELDIEGAELHQLKGKLKTHWSLKVNGNWRVIFEFKNGNAYIVDYVDYH
;
A
#
# COMPACT_ATOMS: atom_id res chain seq x y z
N MET A 1 -7.06 1.76 20.12
CA MET A 1 -7.06 2.62 18.93
C MET A 1 -6.50 3.97 19.33
N ILE A 2 -5.20 4.17 19.14
CA ILE A 2 -4.60 5.49 19.30
C ILE A 2 -4.65 6.11 17.90
N PHE A 3 -5.50 7.10 17.72
CA PHE A 3 -5.52 7.92 16.51
C PHE A 3 -4.24 8.78 16.50
N ASP A 4 -3.38 8.58 15.50
CA ASP A 4 -2.17 9.38 15.28
C ASP A 4 -2.58 10.84 15.00
N LEU A 5 -1.90 11.80 15.63
CA LEU A 5 -2.10 13.25 15.45
C LEU A 5 -1.91 13.71 14.00
N ARG A 6 -1.32 12.90 13.12
CA ARG A 6 -1.28 13.13 11.67
C ARG A 6 -2.65 13.07 10.97
N TYR A 7 -3.69 12.52 11.60
CA TYR A 7 -5.07 12.62 11.10
C TYR A 7 -5.66 14.03 11.25
N ALA A 8 -5.26 14.78 12.28
CA ALA A 8 -5.92 16.03 12.64
C ALA A 8 -5.54 17.21 11.73
N THR A 9 -4.34 17.20 11.13
CA THR A 9 -3.86 18.33 10.33
C THR A 9 -4.41 18.37 8.90
N ARG A 10 -5.05 17.30 8.41
CA ARG A 10 -5.74 17.27 7.11
C ARG A 10 -7.25 17.51 7.18
N TYR A 11 -7.86 17.50 8.37
CA TYR A 11 -9.31 17.56 8.52
C TYR A 11 -9.77 18.61 9.53
N ASN A 12 -9.91 19.85 9.04
CA ASN A 12 -10.83 20.80 9.65
C ASN A 12 -12.26 20.25 9.47
N GLY A 13 -12.76 19.58 10.52
CA GLY A 13 -14.15 19.26 10.81
C GLY A 13 -15.14 19.08 9.66
N ILE A 14 -15.84 17.94 9.68
CA ILE A 14 -17.06 17.59 8.92
C ILE A 14 -16.76 16.71 7.69
N PHE A 15 -16.81 15.39 7.93
CA PHE A 15 -16.83 14.25 6.98
C PHE A 15 -15.83 14.26 5.82
N PRO A 16 -14.67 13.59 5.94
CA PRO A 16 -13.62 13.72 4.95
C PRO A 16 -13.74 12.72 3.80
N TYR A 17 -13.81 13.25 2.58
CA TYR A 17 -13.49 12.49 1.38
C TYR A 17 -11.99 12.17 1.42
N HIS A 18 -11.66 10.95 1.83
CA HIS A 18 -10.34 10.42 1.63
C HIS A 18 -10.09 10.32 0.12
N ILE A 19 -9.26 11.21 -0.44
CA ILE A 19 -8.83 11.12 -1.84
C ILE A 19 -7.80 9.99 -1.90
N PRO A 20 -8.09 8.86 -2.57
CA PRO A 20 -7.15 7.75 -2.63
C PRO A 20 -5.91 8.15 -3.40
N MET A 21 -4.74 7.95 -2.81
CA MET A 21 -3.44 8.15 -3.46
C MET A 21 -2.97 6.90 -4.19
N ILE A 22 -3.57 5.74 -3.90
CA ILE A 22 -3.50 4.59 -4.81
C ILE A 22 -4.42 4.83 -6.01
N LYS A 23 -3.82 4.91 -7.20
CA LYS A 23 -4.52 5.27 -8.45
C LYS A 23 -4.85 4.08 -9.33
N SER A 24 -4.09 3.00 -9.24
CA SER A 24 -4.34 1.80 -10.04
C SER A 24 -3.78 0.55 -9.40
N PHE A 25 -4.45 -0.56 -9.67
CA PHE A 25 -4.04 -1.89 -9.24
C PHE A 25 -3.82 -2.78 -10.47
N ALA A 26 -2.73 -3.53 -10.48
CA ALA A 26 -2.57 -4.68 -11.38
C ALA A 26 -3.31 -5.90 -10.82
N HIS A 27 -3.30 -6.07 -9.49
CA HIS A 27 -3.90 -7.22 -8.82
C HIS A 27 -5.38 -7.00 -8.48
N LYS A 28 -6.29 -7.68 -9.19
CA LYS A 28 -7.75 -7.53 -9.00
C LYS A 28 -8.23 -7.90 -7.59
N GLY A 29 -7.64 -8.92 -6.96
CA GLY A 29 -7.98 -9.30 -5.59
C GLY A 29 -7.55 -8.28 -4.55
N LEU A 30 -6.44 -7.58 -4.81
CA LEU A 30 -5.91 -6.57 -3.90
C LEU A 30 -6.73 -5.28 -3.99
N LYS A 31 -7.16 -4.92 -5.21
CA LYS A 31 -8.11 -3.83 -5.45
C LYS A 31 -9.42 -4.03 -4.67
N ARG A 32 -10.04 -5.20 -4.81
CA ARG A 32 -11.27 -5.54 -4.08
C ARG A 32 -11.05 -5.48 -2.56
N PHE A 33 -9.94 -6.02 -2.09
CA PHE A 33 -9.62 -5.98 -0.67
C PHE A 33 -9.48 -4.53 -0.16
N PHE A 34 -8.86 -3.65 -0.93
CA PHE A 34 -8.68 -2.24 -0.58
C PHE A 34 -9.98 -1.43 -0.62
N GLU A 35 -10.82 -1.64 -1.66
CA GLU A 35 -12.02 -0.83 -1.89
C GLU A 35 -13.26 -1.34 -1.15
N GLU A 36 -13.35 -2.65 -0.91
CA GLU A 36 -14.58 -3.33 -0.46
C GLU A 36 -14.37 -4.19 0.81
N ASP A 37 -13.17 -4.21 1.40
CA ASP A 37 -12.77 -5.12 2.49
C ASP A 37 -12.96 -6.62 2.15
N ASP A 38 -13.05 -6.97 0.86
CA ASP A 38 -13.25 -8.34 0.39
C ASP A 38 -11.92 -9.11 0.29
N ILE A 39 -11.78 -10.13 1.14
CA ILE A 39 -10.57 -10.97 1.20
C ILE A 39 -10.46 -11.99 0.05
N ARG A 40 -11.47 -12.13 -0.80
CA ARG A 40 -11.41 -13.07 -1.93
C ARG A 40 -10.30 -12.67 -2.88
N GLY A 41 -9.38 -13.59 -3.15
CA GLY A 41 -8.27 -13.39 -4.07
C GLY A 41 -6.99 -12.84 -3.44
N ILE A 42 -6.92 -12.70 -2.12
CA ILE A 42 -5.65 -12.56 -1.38
C ILE A 42 -5.45 -13.76 -0.46
N GLN A 43 -4.26 -13.90 0.12
CA GLN A 43 -4.03 -14.87 1.19
C GLN A 43 -4.69 -14.36 2.49
N PRO A 44 -5.68 -15.07 3.08
CA PRO A 44 -6.42 -14.56 4.24
C PRO A 44 -5.53 -14.24 5.44
N HIS A 45 -4.48 -15.04 5.67
CA HIS A 45 -3.51 -14.82 6.75
C HIS A 45 -2.60 -13.59 6.52
N HIS A 46 -2.60 -13.01 5.31
CA HIS A 46 -1.89 -11.76 5.01
C HIS A 46 -2.77 -10.52 5.13
N ALA A 47 -4.09 -10.66 5.29
CA ALA A 47 -5.04 -9.55 5.22
C ALA A 47 -4.68 -8.40 6.18
N THR A 48 -4.29 -8.70 7.42
CA THR A 48 -3.88 -7.67 8.39
C THR A 48 -2.66 -6.88 7.92
N LYS A 49 -1.59 -7.57 7.46
CA LYS A 49 -0.38 -6.90 6.99
C LYS A 49 -0.61 -6.14 5.69
N LEU A 50 -1.37 -6.72 4.75
CA LEU A 50 -1.74 -6.06 3.49
C LEU A 50 -2.50 -4.77 3.76
N ARG A 51 -3.44 -4.77 4.69
CA ARG A 51 -4.20 -3.57 5.03
C ARG A 51 -3.30 -2.46 5.58
N ILE A 52 -2.41 -2.78 6.52
CA ILE A 52 -1.42 -1.82 7.04
C ILE A 52 -0.58 -1.22 5.91
N LEU A 53 -0.06 -2.06 5.01
CA LEU A 53 0.79 -1.59 3.91
C LEU A 53 0.02 -0.74 2.90
N LEU A 54 -1.19 -1.16 2.51
CA LEU A 54 -2.02 -0.41 1.57
C LEU A 54 -2.41 0.96 2.13
N TYR A 55 -2.83 1.03 3.41
CA TYR A 55 -3.10 2.31 4.06
C TYR A 55 -1.86 3.20 4.14
N ALA A 56 -0.69 2.63 4.42
CA ALA A 56 0.54 3.41 4.42
C ALA A 56 0.87 3.97 3.02
N ILE A 57 0.79 3.14 1.98
CA ILE A 57 1.01 3.55 0.58
C ILE A 57 0.06 4.68 0.18
N ASP A 58 -1.19 4.56 0.59
CA ASP A 58 -2.28 5.48 0.25
C ASP A 58 -2.22 6.82 1.01
N LEU A 59 -1.50 6.86 2.14
CA LEU A 59 -1.27 8.08 2.91
C LEU A 59 0.08 8.75 2.60
N ALA A 60 1.04 8.03 2.03
CA ALA A 60 2.41 8.50 1.86
C ALA A 60 2.52 9.65 0.86
N GLU A 61 3.18 10.74 1.25
CA GLU A 61 3.49 11.85 0.34
C GLU A 61 4.82 11.65 -0.39
N ASN A 62 5.74 10.93 0.26
CA ASN A 62 7.06 10.61 -0.26
C ASN A 62 7.42 9.17 0.09
N ILE A 63 8.29 8.57 -0.72
CA ILE A 63 8.61 7.14 -0.60
C ILE A 63 9.27 6.78 0.74
N LYS A 64 9.97 7.72 1.39
CA LYS A 64 10.71 7.45 2.63
C LYS A 64 9.76 7.18 3.81
N GLU A 65 8.52 7.66 3.75
CA GLU A 65 7.48 7.37 4.75
C GLU A 65 7.07 5.89 4.75
N LEU A 66 7.39 5.15 3.68
CA LEU A 66 7.13 3.72 3.56
C LEU A 66 8.28 2.85 4.07
N ASP A 67 9.34 3.44 4.63
CA ASP A 67 10.42 2.71 5.30
C ASP A 67 9.96 2.21 6.69
N ILE A 68 8.96 1.34 6.65
CA ILE A 68 8.29 0.78 7.82
C ILE A 68 9.07 -0.44 8.29
N GLU A 69 9.27 -0.54 9.59
CA GLU A 69 9.96 -1.68 10.20
C GLU A 69 9.34 -3.02 9.77
N GLY A 70 10.20 -3.94 9.34
CA GLY A 70 9.81 -5.26 8.85
C GLY A 70 9.10 -5.28 7.48
N ALA A 71 8.93 -4.13 6.82
CA ALA A 71 8.43 -4.06 5.44
C ALA A 71 9.55 -4.02 4.39
N GLU A 72 10.82 -3.88 4.79
CA GLU A 72 12.00 -4.00 3.92
C GLU A 72 11.86 -3.22 2.60
N LEU A 73 11.58 -1.92 2.69
CA LEU A 73 11.41 -1.06 1.51
C LEU A 73 12.66 -1.07 0.63
N HIS A 74 12.48 -1.40 -0.65
CA HIS A 74 13.54 -1.27 -1.65
C HIS A 74 12.99 -1.07 -3.05
N GLN A 75 13.77 -0.41 -3.90
CA GLN A 75 13.48 -0.29 -5.32
C GLN A 75 13.88 -1.58 -6.06
N LEU A 76 13.03 -2.02 -6.98
CA LEU A 76 13.31 -3.19 -7.80
C LEU A 76 14.32 -2.87 -8.91
N LYS A 77 14.82 -3.91 -9.57
CA LYS A 77 15.85 -3.82 -10.61
C LYS A 77 15.34 -4.35 -11.95
N GLY A 78 16.12 -4.12 -13.01
CA GLY A 78 15.83 -4.63 -14.35
C GLY A 78 14.56 -4.00 -14.94
N LYS A 79 13.64 -4.84 -15.44
CA LYS A 79 12.39 -4.40 -16.09
C LYS A 79 11.44 -3.66 -15.13
N LEU A 80 11.54 -3.93 -13.82
CA LEU A 80 10.70 -3.31 -12.80
C LEU A 80 11.41 -2.18 -12.04
N LYS A 81 12.45 -1.55 -12.62
CA LYS A 81 13.22 -0.49 -11.93
C LYS A 81 12.42 0.74 -11.50
N THR A 82 11.22 0.94 -12.03
CA THR A 82 10.29 2.01 -11.61
C THR A 82 9.47 1.62 -10.38
N HIS A 83 9.47 0.35 -10.01
CA HIS A 83 8.66 -0.19 -8.92
C HIS A 83 9.46 -0.23 -7.61
N TRP A 84 8.73 -0.02 -6.53
CA TRP A 84 9.12 -0.25 -5.16
C TRP A 84 8.50 -1.54 -4.67
N SER A 85 9.09 -2.12 -3.64
CA SER A 85 8.64 -3.36 -3.02
C SER A 85 8.57 -3.21 -1.51
N LEU A 86 7.47 -3.70 -0.93
CA LEU A 86 7.28 -3.88 0.50
C LEU A 86 6.97 -5.35 0.81
N LYS A 87 7.63 -5.88 1.83
CA LYS A 87 7.46 -7.25 2.32
C LYS A 87 6.14 -7.43 3.06
N VAL A 88 5.41 -8.46 2.62
CA VAL A 88 4.20 -8.92 3.30
C VAL A 88 4.56 -10.05 4.27
N ASN A 89 5.01 -11.19 3.74
CA ASN A 89 5.40 -12.37 4.51
C ASN A 89 6.22 -13.33 3.64
N GLY A 90 7.31 -13.90 4.14
CA GLY A 90 8.18 -14.80 3.38
C GLY A 90 8.60 -14.16 2.04
N ASN A 91 8.16 -14.77 0.93
CA ASN A 91 8.43 -14.31 -0.44
C ASN A 91 7.40 -13.34 -1.00
N TRP A 92 6.29 -13.12 -0.30
CA TRP A 92 5.22 -12.25 -0.78
C TRP A 92 5.58 -10.77 -0.66
N ARG A 93 5.31 -10.02 -1.72
CA ARG A 93 5.57 -8.58 -1.82
C ARG A 93 4.32 -7.85 -2.31
N VAL A 94 4.13 -6.63 -1.81
CA VAL A 94 3.36 -5.60 -2.52
C VAL A 94 4.36 -4.79 -3.33
N ILE A 95 4.14 -4.68 -4.64
CA ILE A 95 4.98 -3.88 -5.52
C ILE A 95 4.14 -2.78 -6.18
N PHE A 96 4.74 -1.62 -6.43
CA PHE A 96 4.02 -0.46 -6.97
C PHE A 96 4.99 0.56 -7.56
N GLU A 97 4.54 1.32 -8.55
CA GLU A 97 5.22 2.56 -8.94
C GLU A 97 4.81 3.69 -8.00
N PHE A 98 5.75 4.59 -7.68
CA PHE A 98 5.46 5.73 -6.81
C PHE A 98 5.96 7.02 -7.43
N LYS A 99 5.06 7.98 -7.64
CA LYS A 99 5.38 9.28 -8.26
C LYS A 99 4.50 10.38 -7.67
N ASN A 100 5.13 11.45 -7.20
CA ASN A 100 4.46 12.66 -6.68
C ASN A 100 3.38 12.33 -5.64
N GLY A 101 3.69 11.49 -4.65
CA GLY A 101 2.75 11.09 -3.60
C GLY A 101 1.62 10.17 -4.06
N ASN A 102 1.70 9.59 -5.26
CA ASN A 102 0.69 8.68 -5.80
C ASN A 102 1.31 7.32 -6.12
N ALA A 103 0.57 6.26 -5.81
CA ALA A 103 0.94 4.89 -6.13
C ALA A 103 0.16 4.37 -7.35
N TYR A 104 0.84 3.65 -8.23
CA TYR A 104 0.27 3.09 -9.45
C TYR A 104 0.69 1.64 -9.61
N ILE A 105 -0.08 0.89 -10.40
CA ILE A 105 0.21 -0.50 -10.77
C ILE A 105 0.47 -1.34 -9.51
N VAL A 106 -0.35 -1.13 -8.47
CA VAL A 106 -0.17 -1.85 -7.21
C VAL A 106 -0.49 -3.32 -7.43
N ASP A 107 0.48 -4.17 -7.16
CA ASP A 107 0.43 -5.61 -7.36
C ASP A 107 0.79 -6.35 -6.07
N TYR A 108 0.37 -7.60 -5.99
CA TYR A 108 0.62 -8.50 -4.87
C TYR A 108 1.13 -9.83 -5.43
N VAL A 109 2.42 -10.08 -5.24
CA VAL A 109 3.16 -11.11 -5.96
C VAL A 109 3.91 -12.03 -5.00
N ASP A 110 4.03 -13.30 -5.39
CA ASP A 110 4.96 -14.26 -4.78
C ASP A 110 6.25 -14.29 -5.61
N TYR A 111 7.40 -14.26 -4.95
CA TYR A 111 8.71 -14.31 -5.61
C TYR A 111 9.17 -15.75 -5.91
N HIS A 112 8.25 -16.68 -6.12
CA HIS A 112 8.53 -18.09 -6.44
C HIS A 112 7.95 -18.48 -7.79
#